data_AF-A0A0D6ENB7-F1
#
_entry.id   AF-A0A0D6ENB7-F1
#
_cell.length_a   1.000
_cell.length_b   1.000
_cell.length_c   1.000
_cell.angle_alpha   90.00
_cell.angle_beta   90.00
_cell.angle_gamma   90.00
#
_symmetry.space_group_name_H-M   'P 1'
#
loop_
_entity.id
_entity.type
_entity.pdbx_description
1 polymer ?
#
loop_
_entity_poly.entity_id
_entity_poly.type
_entity_poly.pdbx_seq_one_letter_code
_entity_poly.pdbx_strand_id
1 'polypeptide(L)'
;MAASKITLPLVRHVPDHRMTPFLWVQLLWTMIPQLLFFIPLQLLYHHVLFRWRSRVVQEIGRSALSDFFIRFGRCFFSRGMPAQQRVLYSRDASYRRVFSGPRFKGFEEWAGELIEVNGTRGRWLAPPGTDRKDDKVVIYNLHGGGFTRVTTFFEHPISDTGAGCQDFLLQVLKKLNLEFDIQASAFSLDYHLAPEYIYPSQLIETLAGYHYLVQTLGISEKRICLMGDSAGGNLAAGFLLHLARPAREITVPAALGKTPGRPGQAIGGLISHPPRAERSQAALLISPFVALISRSRSTALHGPFDLFDCSLPYRLSSDYVGALPLPSAPFRTPSLNPLTCWIGAAGRMPPRNLLEGEPASEEIQQWRETKGAEAYASPYANPSMCKDDAWWSEACPPEGKTLVSWGGKEIFADDCEAFYHTLAKAGVAPTKLYKQYGVHNFVLFDWPVLLRAPYSPDVGLGPGASLQNIPNSHRTHTPGPAGKLTYALEATLAVLERLAADE
;
A
#
# COMPACT_ATOMS: atom_id res chain seq x y z
N MET A 1 -27.75 -15.16 -19.36
CA MET A 1 -27.35 -14.20 -20.41
C MET A 1 -25.83 -14.11 -20.38
N ALA A 2 -25.15 -14.33 -21.50
CA ALA A 2 -23.70 -14.08 -21.55
C ALA A 2 -23.49 -12.59 -21.27
N ALA A 3 -22.91 -12.25 -20.11
CA ALA A 3 -22.60 -10.86 -19.77
C ALA A 3 -21.76 -10.29 -20.92
N SER A 4 -22.24 -9.23 -21.57
CA SER A 4 -21.45 -8.55 -22.57
C SER A 4 -20.12 -8.17 -21.92
N LYS A 5 -19.02 -8.57 -22.55
CA LYS A 5 -17.69 -8.34 -21.99
C LYS A 5 -17.46 -6.82 -21.98
N ILE A 6 -17.59 -6.20 -20.81
CA ILE A 6 -17.38 -4.76 -20.64
C ILE A 6 -15.91 -4.48 -20.94
N THR A 7 -15.66 -3.54 -21.83
CA THR A 7 -14.31 -3.09 -22.17
C THR A 7 -14.06 -1.75 -21.49
N LEU A 8 -13.09 -1.70 -20.58
CA LEU A 8 -12.70 -0.47 -19.90
C LEU A 8 -11.77 0.38 -20.79
N PRO A 9 -11.84 1.72 -20.70
CA PRO A 9 -10.98 2.64 -21.47
C PRO A 9 -9.56 2.73 -20.88
N LEU A 10 -8.86 1.60 -20.77
CA LEU A 10 -7.52 1.53 -20.19
C LEU A 10 -6.46 2.12 -21.14
N VAL A 11 -5.45 2.77 -20.58
CA VAL A 11 -4.34 3.39 -21.33
C VAL A 11 -3.16 2.42 -21.36
N ARG A 12 -3.07 1.65 -22.44
CA ARG A 12 -1.90 0.80 -22.70
C ARG A 12 -0.74 1.64 -23.24
N HIS A 13 0.42 1.54 -22.62
CA HIS A 13 1.60 2.34 -22.95
C HIS A 13 2.70 1.53 -23.66
N VAL A 14 2.97 0.31 -23.19
CA VAL A 14 4.00 -0.58 -23.75
C VAL A 14 3.52 -2.04 -23.88
N PRO A 15 4.16 -2.85 -24.73
CA PRO A 15 3.93 -4.29 -24.75
C PRO A 15 4.26 -4.97 -23.42
N ASP A 16 3.74 -6.18 -23.22
CA ASP A 16 3.96 -6.94 -21.99
C ASP A 16 5.45 -7.19 -21.76
N HIS A 17 5.94 -6.80 -20.58
CA HIS A 17 7.31 -7.06 -20.18
C HIS A 17 7.51 -8.54 -19.89
N ARG A 18 8.18 -9.22 -20.81
CA ARG A 18 8.55 -10.62 -20.68
C ARG A 18 10.02 -10.77 -20.31
N MET A 19 10.31 -11.81 -19.56
CA MET A 19 11.68 -12.15 -19.21
C MET A 19 12.43 -12.67 -20.44
N THR A 20 13.46 -11.95 -20.87
CA THR A 20 14.31 -12.34 -22.01
C THR A 20 15.60 -13.01 -21.52
N PRO A 21 16.32 -13.77 -22.38
CA PRO A 21 17.63 -14.32 -22.02
C PRO A 21 18.62 -13.25 -21.55
N PHE A 22 18.60 -12.06 -22.18
CA PHE A 22 19.41 -10.93 -21.77
C PHE A 22 19.07 -10.47 -20.33
N LEU A 23 17.78 -10.37 -20.00
CA LEU A 23 17.37 -9.99 -18.64
C LEU A 23 17.76 -11.06 -17.61
N TRP A 24 17.81 -12.34 -17.97
CA TRP A 24 18.34 -13.38 -17.08
C TRP A 24 19.82 -13.19 -16.79
N VAL A 25 20.62 -13.01 -17.84
CA VAL A 25 22.06 -12.75 -17.71
C VAL A 25 22.30 -11.49 -16.89
N GLN A 26 21.58 -10.41 -17.19
CA GLN A 26 21.71 -9.14 -16.46
C GLN A 26 21.33 -9.28 -14.98
N LEU A 27 20.29 -10.06 -14.65
CA LEU A 27 19.89 -10.30 -13.26
C LEU A 27 21.00 -11.02 -12.49
N LEU A 28 21.51 -12.11 -13.04
CA LEU A 28 22.60 -12.89 -12.43
C LEU A 28 23.87 -12.06 -12.28
N TRP A 29 24.24 -11.31 -13.33
CA TRP A 29 25.38 -10.42 -13.35
C TRP A 29 25.31 -9.32 -12.28
N THR A 30 24.09 -8.86 -11.97
CA THR A 30 23.85 -7.83 -10.95
C THR A 30 23.79 -8.45 -9.55
N MET A 31 23.13 -9.59 -9.37
CA MET A 31 22.85 -10.16 -8.04
C MET A 31 24.00 -10.99 -7.47
N ILE A 32 24.71 -11.77 -8.28
CA ILE A 32 25.77 -12.68 -7.78
C ILE A 32 26.87 -11.91 -7.03
N PRO A 33 27.44 -10.82 -7.57
CA PRO A 33 28.49 -10.09 -6.86
C PRO A 33 27.98 -9.41 -5.57
N GLN A 34 26.69 -9.03 -5.55
CA GLN A 34 26.06 -8.43 -4.37
C GLN A 34 25.95 -9.45 -3.23
N LEU A 35 25.50 -10.67 -3.57
CA LEU A 35 25.38 -11.78 -2.64
C LEU A 35 26.73 -12.26 -2.11
N LEU A 36 27.73 -12.41 -2.98
CA LEU A 36 29.02 -13.01 -2.62
C LEU A 36 30.00 -12.02 -1.98
N PHE A 37 29.94 -10.73 -2.34
CA PHE A 37 30.96 -9.75 -1.94
C PHE A 37 30.38 -8.52 -1.27
N PHE A 38 29.55 -7.73 -1.97
CA PHE A 38 29.18 -6.40 -1.47
C PHE A 38 28.32 -6.43 -0.21
N ILE A 39 27.28 -7.27 -0.13
CA ILE A 39 26.44 -7.36 1.07
C ILE A 39 27.22 -7.94 2.26
N PRO A 40 27.97 -9.06 2.13
CA PRO A 40 28.82 -9.56 3.20
C PRO A 40 29.84 -8.52 3.72
N LEU A 41 30.51 -7.80 2.83
CA LEU A 41 31.45 -6.73 3.22
C LEU A 41 30.75 -5.58 3.94
N GLN A 42 29.56 -5.19 3.48
CA GLN A 42 28.75 -4.17 4.17
C GLN A 42 28.29 -4.64 5.56
N LEU A 43 27.98 -5.92 5.73
CA LEU A 43 27.61 -6.47 7.04
C LEU A 43 28.82 -6.51 7.97
N LEU A 44 29.98 -6.95 7.49
CA LEU A 44 31.23 -6.89 8.24
C LEU A 44 31.53 -5.45 8.69
N TYR A 45 31.39 -4.48 7.78
CA TYR A 45 31.58 -3.07 8.09
C TYR A 45 30.61 -2.56 9.16
N HIS A 46 29.30 -2.80 9.01
CA HIS A 46 28.28 -2.21 9.88
C HIS A 46 28.02 -2.97 11.19
N HIS A 47 28.28 -4.27 11.24
CA HIS A 47 27.98 -5.10 12.42
C HIS A 47 29.22 -5.47 13.22
N VAL A 48 30.42 -5.38 12.63
CA VAL A 48 31.69 -5.72 13.28
C VAL A 48 32.62 -4.50 13.34
N LEU A 49 33.13 -4.03 12.20
CA LEU A 49 34.24 -3.05 12.17
C LEU A 49 33.85 -1.65 12.66
N PHE A 50 32.66 -1.18 12.32
CA PHE A 50 32.17 0.16 12.67
C PHE A 50 30.78 0.08 13.33
N ARG A 51 30.57 -0.97 14.13
CA ARG A 51 29.30 -1.24 14.82
C ARG A 51 28.77 -0.03 15.59
N TRP A 52 29.65 0.71 16.27
CA TRP A 52 29.28 1.89 17.07
C TRP A 52 28.83 3.10 16.24
N ARG A 53 29.17 3.15 14.94
CA ARG A 53 28.72 4.19 14.00
C ARG A 53 27.51 3.78 13.16
N SER A 54 27.18 2.49 13.14
CA SER A 54 26.10 1.96 12.32
C SER A 54 24.74 2.35 12.87
N ARG A 55 24.04 3.28 12.22
CA ARG A 55 22.68 3.68 12.62
C ARG A 55 21.69 2.51 12.62
N VAL A 56 21.83 1.58 11.67
CA VAL A 56 20.98 0.38 11.60
C VAL A 56 21.14 -0.50 12.85
N VAL A 57 22.34 -0.56 13.43
CA VAL A 57 22.57 -1.31 14.67
C VAL A 57 22.21 -0.48 15.89
N GLN A 58 22.64 0.78 15.94
CA GLN A 58 22.51 1.63 17.13
C GLN A 58 21.07 2.11 17.36
N GLU A 59 20.33 2.45 16.30
CA GLU A 59 18.99 3.02 16.43
C GLU A 59 17.88 1.96 16.49
N ILE A 60 18.00 0.87 15.72
CA ILE A 60 16.93 -0.15 15.61
C ILE A 60 17.36 -1.55 16.04
N GLY A 61 18.63 -1.76 16.41
CA GLY A 61 19.10 -3.06 16.90
C GLY A 61 19.01 -4.20 15.89
N ARG A 62 18.95 -3.90 14.58
CA ARG A 62 18.70 -4.93 13.55
C ARG A 62 19.81 -5.98 13.55
N SER A 63 19.43 -7.27 13.54
CA SER A 63 20.38 -8.37 13.42
C SER A 63 21.08 -8.38 12.06
N ALA A 64 22.28 -8.96 11.99
CA ALA A 64 23.01 -9.08 10.73
C ALA A 64 22.22 -9.86 9.66
N LEU A 65 21.48 -10.90 10.09
CA LEU A 65 20.63 -11.70 9.19
C LEU A 65 19.47 -10.88 8.62
N SER A 66 18.76 -10.13 9.46
CA SER A 66 17.69 -9.25 8.99
C SER A 66 18.23 -8.14 8.07
N ASP A 67 19.41 -7.59 8.39
CA ASP A 67 20.06 -6.58 7.56
C ASP A 67 20.53 -7.14 6.20
N PHE A 68 20.98 -8.40 6.16
CA PHE A 68 21.27 -9.11 4.91
C PHE A 68 20.06 -9.10 3.98
N PHE A 69 18.91 -9.55 4.47
CA PHE A 69 17.69 -9.66 3.66
C PHE A 69 17.16 -8.29 3.21
N ILE A 70 17.20 -7.28 4.07
CA ILE A 70 16.82 -5.91 3.67
C ILE A 70 17.74 -5.38 2.58
N ARG A 71 19.07 -5.55 2.72
CA ARG A 71 20.03 -5.12 1.69
C ARG A 71 19.85 -5.88 0.38
N PHE A 72 19.61 -7.19 0.46
CA PHE A 72 19.38 -8.02 -0.71
C PHE A 72 18.09 -7.62 -1.44
N GLY A 73 16.97 -7.50 -0.71
CA GLY A 73 15.69 -7.06 -1.26
C GLY A 73 15.81 -5.68 -1.90
N ARG A 74 16.41 -4.71 -1.20
CA ARG A 74 16.65 -3.37 -1.73
C ARG A 74 17.51 -3.38 -2.99
N CYS A 75 18.56 -4.19 -3.03
CA CYS A 75 19.40 -4.35 -4.21
C CYS A 75 18.58 -4.89 -5.39
N PHE A 76 17.78 -5.93 -5.16
CA PHE A 76 16.90 -6.51 -6.17
C PHE A 76 15.84 -5.52 -6.68
N PHE A 77 15.22 -4.73 -5.79
CA PHE A 77 14.18 -3.79 -6.19
C PHE A 77 14.72 -2.55 -6.90
N SER A 78 15.82 -1.98 -6.42
CA SER A 78 16.45 -0.80 -7.02
C SER A 78 17.06 -1.09 -8.38
N ARG A 79 17.60 -2.30 -8.61
CA ARG A 79 18.33 -2.65 -9.84
C ARG A 79 17.57 -3.56 -10.79
N GLY A 80 16.57 -4.30 -10.29
CA GLY A 80 15.76 -5.19 -11.11
C GLY A 80 14.83 -4.42 -12.05
N MET A 81 14.59 -4.98 -13.23
CA MET A 81 13.56 -4.57 -14.18
C MET A 81 12.20 -5.16 -13.78
N PRO A 82 11.06 -4.55 -14.19
CA PRO A 82 9.72 -5.08 -13.90
C PRO A 82 9.56 -6.56 -14.28
N ALA A 83 10.05 -6.98 -15.45
CA ALA A 83 10.04 -8.38 -15.87
C ALA A 83 10.78 -9.31 -14.88
N GLN A 84 11.97 -8.92 -14.41
CA GLN A 84 12.77 -9.71 -13.46
C GLN A 84 12.06 -9.82 -12.10
N GLN A 85 11.46 -8.72 -11.66
CA GLN A 85 10.69 -8.69 -10.42
C GLN A 85 9.48 -9.60 -10.52
N ARG A 86 8.71 -9.53 -11.61
CA ARG A 86 7.49 -10.35 -11.78
C ARG A 86 7.75 -11.85 -11.94
N VAL A 87 8.97 -12.28 -12.30
CA VAL A 87 9.32 -13.71 -12.30
C VAL A 87 9.41 -14.26 -10.88
N LEU A 88 10.07 -13.54 -9.96
CA LEU A 88 10.15 -13.96 -8.57
C LEU A 88 8.82 -13.72 -7.83
N TYR A 89 8.15 -12.61 -8.13
CA TYR A 89 6.91 -12.18 -7.50
C TYR A 89 5.72 -12.31 -8.44
N SER A 90 5.59 -13.48 -9.09
CA SER A 90 4.39 -13.75 -9.89
C SER A 90 3.19 -13.70 -8.95
N ARG A 91 2.20 -12.90 -9.33
CA ARG A 91 0.98 -12.70 -8.56
C ARG A 91 0.28 -14.02 -8.26
N ASP A 92 -0.02 -14.82 -9.29
CA ASP A 92 -0.71 -16.10 -9.13
C ASP A 92 0.11 -17.12 -8.33
N ALA A 93 1.44 -17.11 -8.45
CA ALA A 93 2.28 -17.97 -7.63
C ALA A 93 2.30 -17.53 -6.15
N SER A 94 2.29 -16.22 -5.91
CA SER A 94 2.35 -15.65 -4.56
C SER A 94 1.04 -15.88 -3.80
N TYR A 95 -0.11 -15.64 -4.45
CA TYR A 95 -1.41 -15.92 -3.85
C TYR A 95 -1.58 -17.42 -3.55
N ARG A 96 -1.25 -18.31 -4.49
CA ARG A 96 -1.28 -19.76 -4.23
C ARG A 96 -0.40 -20.16 -3.06
N ARG A 97 0.80 -19.58 -2.93
CA ARG A 97 1.70 -19.84 -1.80
C ARG A 97 1.13 -19.38 -0.46
N VAL A 98 0.50 -18.20 -0.42
CA VAL A 98 -0.13 -17.69 0.81
C VAL A 98 -1.34 -18.55 1.20
N PHE A 99 -2.21 -18.88 0.26
CA PHE A 99 -3.42 -19.69 0.52
C PHE A 99 -3.13 -21.15 0.88
N SER A 100 -1.99 -21.69 0.44
CA SER A 100 -1.47 -22.99 0.89
C SER A 100 -0.62 -22.90 2.15
N GLY A 101 -0.41 -21.69 2.67
CA GLY A 101 0.38 -21.44 3.85
C GLY A 101 -0.34 -21.88 5.13
N PRO A 102 0.41 -22.09 6.23
CA PRO A 102 -0.16 -22.59 7.48
C PRO A 102 -1.22 -21.66 8.09
N ARG A 103 -1.20 -20.37 7.76
CA ARG A 103 -2.16 -19.37 8.27
C ARG A 103 -3.57 -19.57 7.71
N PHE A 104 -3.67 -20.10 6.49
CA PHE A 104 -4.92 -20.41 5.80
C PHE A 104 -5.45 -21.81 6.12
N LYS A 105 -4.72 -22.60 6.94
CA LYS A 105 -5.15 -23.94 7.32
C LYS A 105 -6.48 -23.90 8.09
N GLY A 106 -7.49 -24.62 7.61
CA GLY A 106 -8.86 -24.60 8.13
C GLY A 106 -9.71 -23.41 7.65
N PHE A 107 -9.16 -22.58 6.76
CA PHE A 107 -9.79 -21.40 6.15
C PHE A 107 -9.57 -21.36 4.64
N GLU A 108 -9.22 -22.49 4.03
CA GLU A 108 -8.90 -22.59 2.60
C GLU A 108 -10.09 -22.19 1.73
N GLU A 109 -11.29 -22.59 2.13
CA GLU A 109 -12.55 -22.23 1.45
C GLU A 109 -12.88 -20.73 1.53
N TRP A 110 -12.22 -19.97 2.41
CA TRP A 110 -12.42 -18.53 2.47
C TRP A 110 -11.75 -17.83 1.30
N ALA A 111 -10.68 -18.40 0.75
CA ALA A 111 -9.93 -17.84 -0.35
C ALA A 111 -10.62 -18.17 -1.68
N GLY A 112 -11.39 -17.20 -2.19
CA GLY A 112 -12.10 -17.31 -3.46
C GLY A 112 -11.18 -17.33 -4.68
N GLU A 113 -11.74 -17.84 -5.79
CA GLU A 113 -11.08 -17.82 -7.09
C GLU A 113 -10.96 -16.40 -7.66
N LEU A 114 -10.10 -16.24 -8.67
CA LEU A 114 -10.04 -15.00 -9.44
C LEU A 114 -11.28 -14.90 -10.31
N ILE A 115 -12.03 -13.82 -10.16
CA ILE A 115 -13.22 -13.54 -10.95
C ILE A 115 -13.01 -12.31 -11.82
N GLU A 116 -13.53 -12.36 -13.04
CA GLU A 116 -13.62 -11.21 -13.94
C GLU A 116 -14.92 -10.47 -13.66
N VAL A 117 -14.84 -9.17 -13.38
CA VAL A 117 -15.97 -8.32 -13.01
C VAL A 117 -15.86 -6.98 -13.73
N ASN A 118 -16.90 -6.56 -14.43
CA ASN A 118 -16.98 -5.22 -15.03
C ASN A 118 -15.79 -4.82 -15.93
N GLY A 119 -15.14 -5.79 -16.59
CA GLY A 119 -13.97 -5.54 -17.43
C GLY A 119 -12.64 -5.40 -16.67
N THR A 120 -12.65 -5.64 -15.36
CA THR A 120 -11.48 -5.84 -14.49
C THR A 120 -11.61 -7.19 -13.77
N ARG A 121 -10.79 -7.44 -12.75
CA ARG A 121 -10.74 -8.71 -12.04
C ARG A 121 -10.37 -8.53 -10.58
N GLY A 122 -10.74 -9.50 -9.75
CA GLY A 122 -10.44 -9.49 -8.33
C GLY A 122 -10.74 -10.82 -7.65
N ARG A 123 -10.45 -10.89 -6.35
CA ARG A 123 -10.63 -12.10 -5.54
C ARG A 123 -11.36 -11.76 -4.25
N TRP A 124 -12.22 -12.68 -3.83
CA TRP A 124 -12.88 -12.63 -2.54
C TRP A 124 -12.05 -13.36 -1.48
N LEU A 125 -12.06 -12.81 -0.28
CA LEU A 125 -11.68 -13.49 0.95
C LEU A 125 -12.86 -13.34 1.93
N ALA A 126 -13.58 -14.42 2.19
CA ALA A 126 -14.82 -14.36 2.95
C ALA A 126 -15.25 -15.75 3.47
N PRO A 127 -16.01 -15.84 4.57
CA PRO A 127 -16.61 -17.11 4.98
C PRO A 127 -17.45 -17.74 3.86
N PRO A 128 -17.45 -19.08 3.69
CA PRO A 128 -18.27 -19.73 2.68
C PRO A 128 -19.76 -19.59 3.00
N GLY A 129 -20.60 -19.59 1.97
CA GLY A 129 -22.06 -19.67 2.12
C GLY A 129 -22.79 -18.38 2.56
N THR A 130 -22.10 -17.25 2.74
CA THR A 130 -22.78 -15.96 2.99
C THR A 130 -23.07 -15.22 1.68
N ASP A 131 -24.22 -14.53 1.61
CA ASP A 131 -24.47 -13.58 0.54
C ASP A 131 -23.73 -12.27 0.87
N ARG A 132 -22.83 -11.86 -0.03
CA ARG A 132 -21.97 -10.69 0.18
C ARG A 132 -22.76 -9.40 0.38
N LYS A 133 -23.99 -9.32 -0.15
CA LYS A 133 -24.86 -8.14 0.02
C LYS A 133 -25.27 -7.94 1.49
N ASP A 134 -25.27 -9.01 2.28
CA ASP A 134 -25.71 -9.03 3.68
C ASP A 134 -24.53 -8.86 4.65
N ASP A 135 -23.28 -8.85 4.15
CA ASP A 135 -22.10 -8.58 4.98
C ASP A 135 -22.17 -7.14 5.52
N LYS A 136 -22.02 -6.98 6.84
CA LYS A 136 -22.00 -5.69 7.56
C LYS A 136 -20.76 -4.85 7.19
N VAL A 137 -19.67 -5.53 6.86
CA VAL A 137 -18.40 -4.90 6.47
C VAL A 137 -17.83 -5.57 5.23
N VAL A 138 -17.60 -4.81 4.17
CA VAL A 138 -16.92 -5.25 2.96
C VAL A 138 -15.66 -4.41 2.76
N ILE A 139 -14.50 -5.02 2.92
CA ILE A 139 -13.21 -4.36 2.70
C ILE A 139 -12.90 -4.39 1.20
N TYR A 140 -12.95 -3.23 0.54
CA TYR A 140 -12.48 -3.08 -0.83
C TYR A 140 -10.98 -2.77 -0.83
N ASN A 141 -10.16 -3.77 -1.11
CA ASN A 141 -8.71 -3.72 -0.98
C ASN A 141 -8.01 -3.42 -2.31
N LEU A 142 -7.19 -2.37 -2.31
CA LEU A 142 -6.29 -1.96 -3.39
C LEU A 142 -4.86 -2.26 -2.96
N HIS A 143 -4.23 -3.27 -3.55
CA HIS A 143 -2.91 -3.71 -3.11
C HIS A 143 -1.79 -2.72 -3.46
N GLY A 144 -0.70 -2.75 -2.70
CA GLY A 144 0.53 -2.02 -2.99
C GLY A 144 1.43 -2.67 -4.04
N GLY A 145 2.71 -2.32 -4.03
CA GLY A 145 3.69 -2.79 -5.01
C GLY A 145 4.07 -1.75 -6.07
N GLY A 146 3.99 -0.46 -5.73
CA GLY A 146 4.55 0.59 -6.58
C GLY A 146 3.94 0.69 -7.98
N PHE A 147 2.66 0.32 -8.14
CA PHE A 147 1.91 0.24 -9.41
C PHE A 147 2.43 -0.75 -10.45
N THR A 148 3.68 -1.17 -10.36
CA THR A 148 4.37 -1.93 -11.42
C THR A 148 4.43 -3.43 -11.16
N ARG A 149 4.16 -3.81 -9.93
CA ARG A 149 4.48 -5.10 -9.36
C ARG A 149 3.65 -5.30 -8.12
N VAL A 150 3.93 -6.41 -7.48
CA VAL A 150 3.27 -6.89 -6.28
C VAL A 150 4.44 -7.45 -5.42
N THR A 151 4.67 -6.95 -4.18
CA THR A 151 5.98 -7.11 -3.44
C THR A 151 5.90 -7.31 -1.90
N THR A 152 6.50 -8.32 -1.25
CA THR A 152 6.80 -8.38 0.22
C THR A 152 7.94 -9.33 0.65
N PHE A 153 8.32 -9.27 1.95
CA PHE A 153 9.21 -10.22 2.64
C PHE A 153 8.87 -10.48 4.14
N PHE A 154 9.30 -11.68 4.57
CA PHE A 154 9.53 -12.26 5.91
C PHE A 154 8.52 -13.31 6.43
N GLU A 155 9.09 -14.38 7.01
CA GLU A 155 8.57 -15.74 7.28
C GLU A 155 8.25 -16.62 6.07
N HIS A 156 7.86 -16.03 4.94
CA HIS A 156 7.84 -16.70 3.64
C HIS A 156 8.92 -16.08 2.74
N PRO A 157 9.90 -16.84 2.22
CA PRO A 157 10.78 -16.32 1.19
C PRO A 157 9.92 -16.00 -0.04
N ILE A 158 9.94 -14.72 -0.47
CA ILE A 158 9.34 -14.25 -1.73
C ILE A 158 7.80 -14.31 -1.70
N SER A 159 7.17 -13.39 -0.97
CA SER A 159 5.73 -13.12 -1.10
C SER A 159 5.51 -11.71 -1.63
N ASP A 160 4.28 -11.37 -1.95
CA ASP A 160 3.85 -10.14 -2.61
C ASP A 160 3.09 -9.23 -1.59
N THR A 161 2.93 -7.91 -1.76
CA THR A 161 2.04 -7.05 -0.95
C THR A 161 0.59 -7.43 -1.16
N GLY A 162 0.19 -7.71 -2.41
CA GLY A 162 -1.13 -8.25 -2.73
C GLY A 162 -1.38 -9.59 -2.05
N ALA A 163 -0.39 -10.48 -2.04
CA ALA A 163 -0.48 -11.75 -1.32
C ALA A 163 -0.35 -11.58 0.21
N GLY A 164 0.55 -10.72 0.69
CA GLY A 164 0.81 -10.49 2.11
C GLY A 164 -0.32 -9.73 2.81
N CYS A 165 -1.06 -8.90 2.07
CA CYS A 165 -2.29 -8.31 2.59
C CYS A 165 -3.38 -9.37 2.77
N GLN A 166 -3.40 -10.49 2.02
CA GLN A 166 -4.36 -11.56 2.26
C GLN A 166 -4.20 -12.19 3.64
N ASP A 167 -2.96 -12.35 4.09
CA ASP A 167 -2.64 -12.85 5.42
C ASP A 167 -3.17 -11.92 6.52
N PHE A 168 -2.98 -10.62 6.37
CA PHE A 168 -3.53 -9.61 7.28
C PHE A 168 -5.06 -9.56 7.24
N LEU A 169 -5.64 -9.53 6.03
CA LEU A 169 -7.09 -9.54 5.82
C LEU A 169 -7.73 -10.79 6.42
N LEU A 170 -7.13 -11.97 6.27
CA LEU A 170 -7.62 -13.20 6.89
C LEU A 170 -7.75 -13.04 8.40
N GLN A 171 -6.78 -12.42 9.07
CA GLN A 171 -6.86 -12.20 10.51
C GLN A 171 -7.93 -11.20 10.89
N VAL A 172 -8.02 -10.08 10.17
CA VAL A 172 -9.10 -9.10 10.37
C VAL A 172 -10.45 -9.78 10.24
N LEU A 173 -10.65 -10.57 9.18
CA LEU A 173 -11.92 -11.26 8.92
C LEU A 173 -12.19 -12.36 9.95
N LYS A 174 -11.19 -13.10 10.43
CA LYS A 174 -11.37 -14.07 11.51
C LYS A 174 -11.82 -13.38 12.80
N LYS A 175 -11.21 -12.25 13.14
CA LYS A 175 -11.60 -11.47 14.33
C LYS A 175 -13.03 -10.94 14.21
N LEU A 176 -13.37 -10.31 13.08
CA LEU A 176 -14.71 -9.80 12.84
C LEU A 176 -15.77 -10.92 12.86
N ASN A 177 -15.60 -11.97 12.06
CA ASN A 177 -16.62 -13.00 11.89
C ASN A 177 -16.70 -13.99 13.06
N LEU A 178 -15.58 -14.36 13.69
CA LEU A 178 -15.56 -15.44 14.69
C LEU A 178 -15.54 -14.94 16.13
N GLU A 179 -15.00 -13.74 16.38
CA GLU A 179 -14.84 -13.20 17.74
C GLU A 179 -15.80 -12.04 18.02
N PHE A 180 -16.07 -11.19 17.04
CA PHE A 180 -16.96 -10.03 17.20
C PHE A 180 -18.36 -10.22 16.63
N ASP A 181 -18.65 -11.35 15.98
CA ASP A 181 -19.94 -11.63 15.33
C ASP A 181 -20.37 -10.54 14.32
N ILE A 182 -19.39 -9.97 13.63
CA ILE A 182 -19.56 -9.00 12.55
C ILE A 182 -19.29 -9.73 11.23
N GLN A 183 -20.35 -10.02 10.49
CA GLN A 183 -20.24 -10.64 9.17
C GLN A 183 -19.46 -9.73 8.23
N ALA A 184 -18.28 -10.18 7.80
CA ALA A 184 -17.35 -9.37 7.03
C ALA A 184 -16.67 -10.16 5.91
N SER A 185 -16.37 -9.47 4.83
CA SER A 185 -15.61 -9.98 3.68
C SER A 185 -14.61 -8.96 3.15
N ALA A 186 -13.67 -9.42 2.33
CA ALA A 186 -12.76 -8.56 1.60
C ALA A 186 -12.76 -8.89 0.11
N PHE A 187 -12.85 -7.87 -0.74
CA PHE A 187 -12.65 -7.96 -2.18
C PHE A 187 -11.33 -7.27 -2.53
N SER A 188 -10.34 -8.05 -2.97
CA SER A 188 -9.05 -7.53 -3.44
C SER A 188 -9.09 -7.31 -4.94
N LEU A 189 -8.98 -6.05 -5.36
CA LEU A 189 -8.91 -5.67 -6.76
C LEU A 189 -7.58 -6.14 -7.35
N ASP A 190 -7.65 -6.72 -8.53
CA ASP A 190 -6.49 -7.25 -9.22
C ASP A 190 -6.17 -6.46 -10.51
N TYR A 191 -5.92 -5.16 -10.30
CA TYR A 191 -5.76 -4.16 -11.36
C TYR A 191 -4.51 -4.36 -12.23
N HIS A 192 -4.53 -3.76 -13.42
CA HIS A 192 -3.43 -3.82 -14.38
C HIS A 192 -2.24 -2.98 -13.93
N LEU A 193 -1.03 -3.49 -14.17
CA LEU A 193 0.20 -2.90 -13.65
C LEU A 193 0.93 -2.05 -14.70
N ALA A 194 1.63 -1.04 -14.22
CA ALA A 194 2.59 -0.29 -14.99
C ALA A 194 3.88 -1.10 -15.26
N PRO A 195 4.64 -0.83 -16.32
CA PRO A 195 4.43 0.23 -17.30
C PRO A 195 3.44 -0.13 -18.42
N GLU A 196 2.93 -1.36 -18.50
CA GLU A 196 2.02 -1.78 -19.59
C GLU A 196 0.76 -0.94 -19.61
N TYR A 197 0.16 -0.72 -18.45
CA TYR A 197 -0.99 0.14 -18.26
C TYR A 197 -0.63 1.26 -17.29
N ILE A 198 -0.80 2.50 -17.73
CA ILE A 198 -0.41 3.69 -16.98
C ILE A 198 -1.64 4.43 -16.45
N TYR A 199 -1.44 5.42 -15.57
CA TYR A 199 -2.50 6.33 -15.13
C TYR A 199 -3.30 6.85 -16.34
N PRO A 200 -4.64 6.90 -16.29
CA PRO A 200 -5.51 6.60 -15.14
C PRO A 200 -6.05 5.16 -15.07
N SER A 201 -5.47 4.19 -15.78
CA SER A 201 -6.02 2.81 -15.92
C SER A 201 -6.39 2.15 -14.60
N GLN A 202 -5.53 2.25 -13.59
CA GLN A 202 -5.74 1.63 -12.28
C GLN A 202 -6.91 2.26 -11.51
N LEU A 203 -7.15 3.56 -11.66
CA LEU A 203 -8.29 4.23 -11.06
C LEU A 203 -9.59 3.93 -11.82
N ILE A 204 -9.52 3.75 -13.14
CA ILE A 204 -10.65 3.28 -13.95
C ILE A 204 -11.08 1.88 -13.49
N GLU A 205 -10.13 0.98 -13.25
CA GLU A 205 -10.41 -0.36 -12.72
C GLU A 205 -10.90 -0.33 -11.27
N THR A 206 -10.38 0.59 -10.46
CA THR A 206 -10.88 0.82 -9.10
C THR A 206 -12.35 1.25 -9.13
N LEU A 207 -12.70 2.15 -10.04
CA LEU A 207 -14.10 2.55 -10.24
C LEU A 207 -14.95 1.36 -10.74
N ALA A 208 -14.48 0.58 -11.70
CA ALA A 208 -15.19 -0.59 -12.22
C ALA A 208 -15.44 -1.67 -11.14
N GLY A 209 -14.45 -1.91 -10.27
CA GLY A 209 -14.59 -2.82 -9.13
C GLY A 209 -15.56 -2.27 -8.08
N TYR A 210 -15.56 -0.96 -7.82
CA TYR A 210 -16.56 -0.34 -6.96
C TYR A 210 -17.99 -0.46 -7.50
N HIS A 211 -18.18 -0.27 -8.82
CA HIS A 211 -19.47 -0.56 -9.48
C HIS A 211 -19.90 -2.02 -9.31
N TYR A 212 -18.96 -2.96 -9.34
CA TYR A 212 -19.27 -4.37 -9.12
C TYR A 212 -19.82 -4.60 -7.71
N LEU A 213 -19.15 -4.05 -6.69
CA LEU A 213 -19.60 -4.17 -5.31
C LEU A 213 -20.99 -3.55 -5.10
N VAL A 214 -21.18 -2.30 -5.53
CA VAL A 214 -22.41 -1.56 -5.20
C VAL A 214 -23.58 -1.95 -6.10
N GLN A 215 -23.37 -2.02 -7.41
CA GLN A 215 -24.48 -2.16 -8.36
C GLN A 215 -24.70 -3.59 -8.82
N THR A 216 -23.64 -4.37 -8.99
CA THR A 216 -23.79 -5.77 -9.40
C THR A 216 -24.17 -6.64 -8.21
N LEU A 217 -23.55 -6.45 -7.04
CA LEU A 217 -23.86 -7.23 -5.84
C LEU A 217 -24.90 -6.58 -4.92
N GLY A 218 -25.17 -5.28 -5.08
CA GLY A 218 -26.13 -4.58 -4.22
C GLY A 218 -25.58 -4.28 -2.82
N ILE A 219 -24.26 -4.28 -2.64
CA ILE A 219 -23.64 -3.95 -1.35
C ILE A 219 -23.86 -2.47 -1.08
N SER A 220 -24.44 -2.16 0.08
CA SER A 220 -24.61 -0.78 0.51
C SER A 220 -23.25 -0.10 0.59
N GLU A 221 -23.14 1.08 -0.01
CA GLU A 221 -21.98 1.96 0.09
C GLU A 221 -21.62 2.21 1.55
N LYS A 222 -22.61 2.11 2.46
CA LYS A 222 -22.45 2.30 3.91
C LYS A 222 -21.59 1.26 4.62
N ARG A 223 -21.41 0.11 3.98
CA ARG A 223 -20.73 -1.07 4.53
C ARG A 223 -19.34 -1.26 3.93
N ILE A 224 -18.94 -0.40 2.99
CA ILE A 224 -17.67 -0.54 2.28
C ILE A 224 -16.57 0.21 3.02
N CYS A 225 -15.52 -0.54 3.37
CA CYS A 225 -14.26 0.01 3.84
C CYS A 225 -13.24 -0.01 2.70
N LEU A 226 -12.81 1.16 2.22
CA LEU A 226 -11.74 1.24 1.23
C LEU A 226 -10.38 1.06 1.92
N MET A 227 -9.63 0.05 1.52
CA MET A 227 -8.29 -0.21 2.06
C MET A 227 -7.25 -0.12 0.94
N GLY A 228 -6.10 0.49 1.23
CA GLY A 228 -4.97 0.42 0.34
C GLY A 228 -3.64 0.57 1.04
N ASP A 229 -2.64 -0.20 0.59
CA ASP A 229 -1.27 -0.15 1.11
C ASP A 229 -0.30 0.42 0.08
N SER A 230 0.69 1.23 0.49
CA SER A 230 1.71 1.77 -0.42
C SER A 230 1.10 2.49 -1.63
N ALA A 231 1.40 2.04 -2.85
CA ALA A 231 0.77 2.49 -4.10
C ALA A 231 -0.75 2.26 -4.14
N GLY A 232 -1.26 1.22 -3.51
CA GLY A 232 -2.70 1.02 -3.31
C GLY A 232 -3.31 2.05 -2.36
N GLY A 233 -2.55 2.51 -1.36
CA GLY A 233 -2.94 3.65 -0.53
C GLY A 233 -2.98 4.98 -1.29
N ASN A 234 -2.12 5.14 -2.31
CA ASN A 234 -2.22 6.23 -3.27
C ASN A 234 -3.50 6.10 -4.12
N LEU A 235 -3.76 4.93 -4.72
CA LEU A 235 -4.99 4.68 -5.49
C LEU A 235 -6.24 4.93 -4.64
N ALA A 236 -6.25 4.49 -3.38
CA ALA A 236 -7.36 4.72 -2.46
C ALA A 236 -7.59 6.22 -2.21
N ALA A 237 -6.53 6.98 -1.93
CA ALA A 237 -6.63 8.43 -1.73
C ALA A 237 -7.08 9.16 -3.01
N GLY A 238 -6.52 8.81 -4.17
CA GLY A 238 -6.93 9.34 -5.48
C GLY A 238 -8.37 8.99 -5.84
N PHE A 239 -8.82 7.78 -5.49
CA PHE A 239 -10.19 7.33 -5.71
C PHE A 239 -11.19 8.07 -4.81
N LEU A 240 -10.88 8.30 -3.53
CA LEU A 240 -11.70 9.13 -2.64
C LEU A 240 -11.84 10.57 -3.19
N LEU A 241 -10.74 11.17 -3.66
CA LEU A 241 -10.77 12.48 -4.32
C LEU A 241 -11.65 12.47 -5.58
N HIS A 242 -11.54 11.41 -6.39
CA HIS A 242 -12.34 11.22 -7.60
C HIS A 242 -13.83 11.07 -7.29
N LEU A 243 -14.21 10.27 -6.29
CA LEU A 243 -15.61 10.16 -5.87
C LEU A 243 -16.16 11.52 -5.43
N ALA A 244 -15.39 12.28 -4.64
CA ALA A 244 -15.75 13.63 -4.20
C ALA A 244 -15.81 14.66 -5.33
N ARG A 245 -14.91 14.58 -6.32
CA ARG A 245 -14.92 15.48 -7.49
C ARG A 245 -14.46 14.68 -8.71
N PRO A 246 -15.39 14.19 -9.54
CA PRO A 246 -15.04 13.30 -10.65
C PRO A 246 -14.11 13.95 -11.68
N ALA A 247 -13.00 13.27 -11.93
CA ALA A 247 -12.09 13.56 -13.04
C ALA A 247 -12.69 13.08 -14.36
N ARG A 248 -12.45 13.80 -15.46
CA ARG A 248 -13.01 13.45 -16.78
C ARG A 248 -12.34 12.23 -17.40
N GLU A 249 -11.08 12.00 -17.07
CA GLU A 249 -10.26 10.91 -17.59
C GLU A 249 -10.45 9.60 -16.84
N ILE A 250 -11.03 9.62 -15.63
CA ILE A 250 -11.36 8.43 -14.84
C ILE A 250 -12.85 8.15 -15.04
N THR A 251 -13.19 7.32 -16.03
CA THR A 251 -14.58 6.99 -16.35
C THR A 251 -14.72 5.52 -16.69
N VAL A 252 -15.91 4.99 -16.49
CA VAL A 252 -16.31 3.64 -16.91
C VAL A 252 -17.39 3.71 -17.99
N PRO A 253 -17.57 2.67 -18.82
CA PRO A 253 -18.61 2.64 -19.83
C PRO A 253 -20.01 2.87 -19.25
N ALA A 254 -20.86 3.61 -19.95
CA ALA A 254 -22.23 3.91 -19.50
C ALA A 254 -23.11 2.67 -19.24
N ALA A 255 -22.74 1.51 -19.78
CA ALA A 255 -23.38 0.22 -19.50
C ALA A 255 -23.28 -0.20 -18.03
N LEU A 256 -22.27 0.32 -17.31
CA LEU A 256 -22.13 0.16 -15.86
C LEU A 256 -23.02 1.13 -15.07
N GLY A 257 -23.86 1.93 -15.71
CA GLY A 257 -24.74 2.87 -15.00
C GLY A 257 -24.02 4.09 -14.44
N LYS A 258 -24.73 4.85 -13.60
CA LYS A 258 -24.18 6.05 -12.95
C LYS A 258 -23.10 5.65 -11.95
N THR A 259 -22.07 6.46 -11.77
CA THR A 259 -21.12 6.26 -10.67
C THR A 259 -21.88 6.13 -9.35
N PRO A 260 -21.66 5.05 -8.56
CA PRO A 260 -22.31 4.90 -7.27
C PRO A 260 -22.09 6.13 -6.40
N GLY A 261 -23.03 6.34 -5.49
CA GLY A 261 -23.03 7.45 -4.58
C GLY A 261 -21.71 7.55 -3.82
N ARG A 262 -21.36 8.79 -3.52
CA ARG A 262 -20.34 9.12 -2.53
C ARG A 262 -20.81 8.63 -1.16
N PRO A 263 -19.92 8.57 -0.16
CA PRO A 263 -20.36 8.52 1.23
C PRO A 263 -21.42 9.60 1.52
N GLY A 264 -22.64 9.17 1.78
CA GLY A 264 -23.77 9.97 2.28
C GLY A 264 -24.71 10.61 1.23
N GLN A 265 -24.46 10.54 -0.08
CA GLN A 265 -25.36 11.23 -1.02
C GLN A 265 -26.62 10.39 -1.31
N ALA A 266 -27.75 10.77 -0.70
CA ALA A 266 -29.05 10.21 -1.06
C ALA A 266 -29.33 10.42 -2.55
N ILE A 267 -29.82 9.39 -3.24
CA ILE A 267 -30.28 9.45 -4.63
C ILE A 267 -31.58 10.26 -4.66
N GLY A 268 -31.47 11.58 -4.83
CA GLY A 268 -32.62 12.48 -4.94
C GLY A 268 -32.15 13.93 -5.03
N GLY A 269 -32.61 14.65 -6.06
CA GLY A 269 -32.18 16.02 -6.33
C GLY A 269 -32.44 17.00 -5.19
N LEU A 270 -31.67 18.10 -5.21
CA LEU A 270 -31.93 19.36 -4.51
C LEU A 270 -31.64 19.47 -2.99
N ILE A 271 -30.69 18.73 -2.43
CA ILE A 271 -30.13 19.07 -1.10
C ILE A 271 -28.60 19.15 -1.16
N SER A 272 -28.09 20.34 -0.84
CA SER A 272 -26.69 20.63 -0.53
C SER A 272 -26.19 19.71 0.57
N HIS A 273 -25.14 18.94 0.28
CA HIS A 273 -24.33 18.09 1.18
C HIS A 273 -25.02 17.51 2.43
N PRO A 274 -25.19 16.18 2.54
CA PRO A 274 -25.60 15.56 3.79
C PRO A 274 -24.66 15.98 4.95
N PRO A 275 -25.17 16.09 6.19
CA PRO A 275 -24.34 16.34 7.36
C PRO A 275 -23.18 15.34 7.45
N ARG A 276 -22.06 15.79 8.00
CA ARG A 276 -20.82 14.98 8.16
C ARG A 276 -21.06 13.61 8.83
N ALA A 277 -22.09 13.51 9.67
CA ALA A 277 -22.49 12.33 10.42
C ALA A 277 -23.20 11.22 9.60
N GLU A 278 -23.66 11.48 8.36
CA GLU A 278 -24.34 10.46 7.53
C GLU A 278 -23.39 9.69 6.58
N ARG A 279 -22.08 9.92 6.73
CA ARG A 279 -21.02 9.39 5.85
C ARG A 279 -20.53 8.03 6.34
N SER A 280 -21.31 6.98 6.12
CA SER A 280 -20.97 5.62 6.56
C SER A 280 -19.95 4.95 5.62
N GLN A 281 -18.71 5.41 5.55
CA GLN A 281 -17.64 4.62 4.91
C GLN A 281 -16.44 4.60 5.84
N ALA A 282 -15.49 3.70 5.60
CA ALA A 282 -14.21 3.73 6.28
C ALA A 282 -13.08 3.70 5.26
N ALA A 283 -11.93 4.26 5.62
CA ALA A 283 -10.74 4.26 4.79
C ALA A 283 -9.53 3.81 5.61
N LEU A 284 -8.81 2.80 5.13
CA LEU A 284 -7.57 2.30 5.72
C LEU A 284 -6.41 2.58 4.76
N LEU A 285 -5.65 3.64 5.05
CA LEU A 285 -4.52 4.09 4.24
C LEU A 285 -3.21 3.65 4.92
N ILE A 286 -2.59 2.57 4.40
CA ILE A 286 -1.41 1.94 4.99
C ILE A 286 -0.15 2.38 4.27
N SER A 287 0.76 3.07 4.98
CA SER A 287 1.99 3.67 4.44
C SER A 287 1.78 4.27 3.03
N PRO A 288 0.80 5.17 2.83
CA PRO A 288 0.33 5.52 1.49
C PRO A 288 1.39 6.31 0.70
N PHE A 289 1.64 5.91 -0.55
CA PHE A 289 2.63 6.54 -1.44
C PHE A 289 2.06 7.81 -2.10
N VAL A 290 1.68 8.80 -1.28
CA VAL A 290 0.90 9.98 -1.68
C VAL A 290 1.69 11.05 -2.44
N ALA A 291 3.02 11.06 -2.30
CA ALA A 291 3.91 12.01 -2.97
C ALA A 291 4.78 11.26 -3.99
N LEU A 292 4.34 11.25 -5.25
CA LEU A 292 4.99 10.46 -6.31
C LEU A 292 6.47 10.81 -6.53
N ILE A 293 6.82 12.08 -6.33
CA ILE A 293 8.20 12.55 -6.21
C ILE A 293 8.32 13.26 -4.87
N SER A 294 9.07 12.67 -3.93
CA SER A 294 9.37 13.29 -2.65
C SER A 294 10.85 13.57 -2.49
N ARG A 295 11.14 14.65 -1.75
CA ARG A 295 12.48 14.99 -1.26
C ARG A 295 12.52 15.18 0.25
N SER A 296 11.57 14.57 0.94
CA SER A 296 11.51 14.58 2.39
C SER A 296 12.80 14.05 3.03
N ARG A 297 13.02 14.41 4.30
CA ARG A 297 14.20 13.98 5.04
C ARG A 297 14.18 12.45 5.21
N SER A 298 13.01 11.86 5.46
CA SER A 298 12.82 10.42 5.48
C SER A 298 13.20 9.79 4.16
N THR A 299 12.75 10.34 3.02
CA THR A 299 13.11 9.81 1.69
C THR A 299 14.63 9.79 1.52
N ALA A 300 15.32 10.87 1.90
CA ALA A 300 16.77 10.98 1.75
C ALA A 300 17.56 10.06 2.70
N LEU A 301 17.10 9.88 3.94
CA LEU A 301 17.91 9.32 5.02
C LEU A 301 17.48 7.93 5.49
N HIS A 302 16.25 7.50 5.21
CA HIS A 302 15.74 6.24 5.74
C HIS A 302 16.02 5.01 4.88
N GLY A 303 16.59 5.19 3.68
CA GLY A 303 16.97 4.08 2.81
C GLY A 303 17.78 2.95 3.47
N PRO A 304 18.70 3.21 4.44
CA PRO A 304 19.38 2.14 5.20
C PRO A 304 18.46 1.32 6.13
N PHE A 305 17.37 1.90 6.61
CA PHE A 305 16.42 1.20 7.47
C PHE A 305 15.31 0.51 6.66
N ASP A 306 14.96 1.02 5.50
CA ASP A 306 13.84 0.50 4.73
C ASP A 306 14.26 -0.51 3.65
N LEU A 307 13.27 -1.22 3.10
CA LEU A 307 13.42 -2.11 1.96
C LEU A 307 13.69 -1.34 0.66
N PHE A 308 13.32 -0.06 0.63
CA PHE A 308 13.43 0.80 -0.54
C PHE A 308 14.51 1.86 -0.31
N ASP A 309 15.21 2.22 -1.38
CA ASP A 309 16.02 3.44 -1.39
C ASP A 309 15.25 4.59 -2.05
N CYS A 310 15.79 5.80 -1.95
CA CYS A 310 15.15 7.02 -2.46
C CYS A 310 15.02 7.07 -3.99
N SER A 311 15.70 6.20 -4.74
CA SER A 311 15.61 6.19 -6.20
C SER A 311 14.37 5.41 -6.66
N LEU A 312 14.05 4.30 -6.01
CA LEU A 312 12.98 3.41 -6.43
C LEU A 312 11.59 4.10 -6.59
N PRO A 313 11.11 4.92 -5.64
CA PRO A 313 9.80 5.57 -5.76
C PRO A 313 9.65 6.41 -7.03
N TYR A 314 10.69 7.18 -7.39
CA TYR A 314 10.62 8.01 -8.58
C TYR A 314 10.52 7.15 -9.84
N ARG A 315 11.30 6.07 -9.95
CA ARG A 315 11.15 5.09 -11.06
C ARG A 315 9.73 4.52 -11.15
N LEU A 316 9.20 4.05 -10.02
CA LEU A 316 7.86 3.47 -9.93
C LEU A 316 6.79 4.48 -10.36
N SER A 317 6.93 5.73 -9.92
CA SER A 317 6.03 6.80 -10.33
C SER A 317 6.13 7.12 -11.82
N SER A 318 7.34 7.12 -12.40
CA SER A 318 7.58 7.36 -13.82
C SER A 318 6.94 6.27 -14.67
N ASP A 319 7.12 5.00 -14.30
CA ASP A 319 6.43 3.86 -14.92
C ASP A 319 4.91 4.01 -14.80
N TYR A 320 4.40 4.44 -13.63
CA TYR A 320 2.97 4.62 -13.37
C TYR A 320 2.33 5.72 -14.21
N VAL A 321 2.97 6.89 -14.30
CA VAL A 321 2.44 8.02 -15.08
C VAL A 321 2.75 7.92 -16.58
N GLY A 322 3.63 7.00 -16.98
CA GLY A 322 4.08 6.84 -18.37
C GLY A 322 5.05 7.94 -18.83
N ALA A 323 5.71 8.61 -17.89
CA ALA A 323 6.74 9.60 -18.18
C ALA A 323 8.12 8.92 -18.17
N LEU A 324 8.95 9.18 -19.17
CA LEU A 324 10.34 8.73 -19.13
C LEU A 324 11.08 9.49 -18.02
N PRO A 325 11.92 8.83 -17.21
CA PRO A 325 12.79 9.54 -16.27
C PRO A 325 13.76 10.47 -17.01
N LEU A 326 14.28 11.49 -16.32
CA LEU A 326 15.32 12.36 -16.88
C LEU A 326 16.52 11.52 -17.38
N PRO A 327 17.14 11.87 -18.52
CA PRO A 327 18.40 11.25 -18.97
C PRO A 327 19.50 11.26 -17.90
N SER A 328 19.59 12.34 -17.12
CA SER A 328 20.51 12.48 -16.00
C SER A 328 20.07 11.77 -14.72
N ALA A 329 18.85 11.24 -14.69
CA ALA A 329 18.34 10.54 -13.53
C ALA A 329 19.20 9.30 -13.20
N PRO A 330 19.25 8.89 -11.93
CA PRO A 330 20.06 7.75 -11.52
C PRO A 330 19.53 6.38 -11.99
N PHE A 331 18.47 6.35 -12.80
CA PHE A 331 17.87 5.12 -13.32
C PHE A 331 18.66 4.59 -14.48
N ARG A 332 18.96 3.30 -14.43
CA ARG A 332 19.75 2.63 -15.45
C ARG A 332 18.82 1.79 -16.32
N THR A 333 18.94 1.97 -17.63
CA THR A 333 18.54 0.96 -18.59
C THR A 333 19.28 -0.34 -18.28
N PRO A 334 18.67 -1.51 -18.57
CA PRO A 334 19.35 -2.77 -18.31
C PRO A 334 20.67 -2.81 -19.10
N SER A 335 21.76 -3.02 -18.37
CA SER A 335 23.14 -2.90 -18.86
C SER A 335 23.97 -4.03 -18.28
N LEU A 336 25.05 -4.40 -18.95
CA LEU A 336 26.06 -5.33 -18.45
C LEU A 336 27.33 -4.62 -17.96
N ASN A 337 27.36 -3.29 -17.99
CA ASN A 337 28.52 -2.53 -17.52
C ASN A 337 28.71 -2.78 -15.99
N PRO A 338 29.88 -3.25 -15.52
CA PRO A 338 30.11 -3.56 -14.11
C PRO A 338 29.95 -2.36 -13.18
N LEU A 339 30.39 -1.17 -13.59
CA LEU A 339 30.21 0.07 -12.83
C LEU A 339 28.73 0.39 -12.66
N THR A 340 27.91 -0.04 -13.62
CA THR A 340 26.46 0.12 -13.63
C THR A 340 25.74 -0.90 -12.77
N CYS A 341 26.08 -2.18 -12.91
CA CYS A 341 25.44 -3.27 -12.19
C CYS A 341 25.85 -3.34 -10.72
N TRP A 342 27.14 -3.10 -10.42
CA TRP A 342 27.69 -3.40 -9.09
C TRP A 342 27.79 -2.15 -8.21
N ILE A 343 28.27 -1.05 -8.78
CA ILE A 343 28.60 0.19 -8.06
C ILE A 343 27.60 1.32 -8.39
N GLY A 344 26.64 1.04 -9.28
CA GLY A 344 25.80 2.05 -9.90
C GLY A 344 24.95 2.88 -8.92
N ALA A 345 24.51 4.03 -9.42
CA ALA A 345 23.83 5.17 -8.77
C ALA A 345 22.52 4.90 -8.00
N ALA A 346 22.22 3.65 -7.61
CA ALA A 346 21.11 3.35 -6.72
C ALA A 346 21.19 4.18 -5.44
N GLY A 347 20.05 4.73 -5.01
CA GLY A 347 19.97 5.58 -3.83
C GLY A 347 20.39 7.04 -4.06
N ARG A 348 20.39 7.54 -5.30
CA ARG A 348 20.41 8.98 -5.58
C ARG A 348 18.99 9.52 -5.73
N MET A 349 18.75 10.72 -5.19
CA MET A 349 17.45 11.40 -5.29
C MET A 349 17.27 12.08 -6.65
N PRO A 350 16.02 12.27 -7.11
CA PRO A 350 15.73 13.14 -8.25
C PRO A 350 16.16 14.61 -8.02
N PRO A 351 16.33 15.41 -9.08
CA PRO A 351 16.58 16.86 -8.97
C PRO A 351 15.53 17.60 -8.13
N ARG A 352 15.91 18.73 -7.51
CA ARG A 352 15.12 19.35 -6.42
C ARG A 352 13.85 20.01 -6.92
N ASN A 353 14.00 20.72 -8.01
CA ASN A 353 13.02 21.50 -8.75
C ASN A 353 12.32 20.64 -9.81
N LEU A 354 12.21 19.31 -9.65
CA LEU A 354 11.60 18.48 -10.70
C LEU A 354 10.13 18.87 -10.92
N LEU A 355 9.37 19.03 -9.83
CA LEU A 355 7.96 19.45 -9.84
C LEU A 355 7.74 20.93 -9.45
N GLU A 356 8.76 21.63 -8.96
CA GLU A 356 8.61 22.96 -8.35
C GLU A 356 9.46 24.02 -9.06
N GLY A 357 8.81 25.10 -9.51
CA GLY A 357 9.39 26.44 -9.75
C GLY A 357 10.58 26.56 -10.71
N GLU A 358 11.10 27.79 -10.79
CA GLU A 358 12.34 28.18 -11.46
C GLU A 358 13.39 28.61 -10.40
N PRO A 359 14.71 28.51 -10.68
CA PRO A 359 15.31 28.13 -11.95
C PRO A 359 15.34 26.61 -12.15
N ALA A 360 14.78 26.11 -13.24
CA ALA A 360 14.92 24.75 -13.72
C ALA A 360 16.05 24.66 -14.75
N SER A 361 16.76 23.52 -14.80
CA SER A 361 17.65 23.27 -15.93
C SER A 361 16.81 23.08 -17.20
N GLU A 362 17.41 23.34 -18.36
CA GLU A 362 16.77 23.08 -19.66
C GLU A 362 16.25 21.63 -19.76
N GLU A 363 17.01 20.66 -19.25
CA GLU A 363 16.61 19.24 -19.18
C GLU A 363 15.30 19.03 -18.37
N ILE A 364 15.14 19.73 -17.25
CA ILE A 364 13.94 19.63 -16.41
C ILE A 364 12.75 20.29 -17.09
N GLN A 365 12.95 21.44 -17.75
CA GLN A 365 11.89 22.09 -18.51
C GLN A 365 11.40 21.19 -19.65
N GLN A 366 12.32 20.63 -20.44
CA GLN A 366 11.99 19.65 -21.48
C GLN A 366 11.26 18.43 -20.91
N TRP A 367 11.69 17.91 -19.75
CA TRP A 367 11.03 16.78 -19.11
C TRP A 367 9.59 17.09 -18.69
N ARG A 368 9.32 18.28 -18.14
CA ARG A 368 7.97 18.71 -17.74
C ARG A 368 7.00 18.78 -18.93
N GLU A 369 7.52 18.96 -20.14
CA GLU A 369 6.74 18.99 -21.39
C GLU A 369 6.55 17.58 -22.01
N THR A 370 7.17 16.54 -21.45
CA THR A 370 7.00 15.18 -21.95
C THR A 370 5.64 14.60 -21.57
N LYS A 371 5.07 13.79 -22.47
CA LYS A 371 3.82 13.08 -22.23
C LYS A 371 3.91 12.21 -20.97
N GLY A 372 2.89 12.30 -20.12
CA GLY A 372 2.79 11.62 -18.83
C GLY A 372 3.29 12.46 -17.65
N ALA A 373 4.19 13.43 -17.87
CA ALA A 373 4.69 14.28 -16.79
C ALA A 373 3.60 15.16 -16.18
N GLU A 374 2.58 15.53 -16.95
CA GLU A 374 1.40 16.27 -16.51
C GLU A 374 0.63 15.55 -15.38
N ALA A 375 0.67 14.22 -15.34
CA ALA A 375 -0.02 13.46 -14.31
C ALA A 375 0.58 13.67 -12.92
N TYR A 376 1.85 14.08 -12.80
CA TYR A 376 2.42 14.44 -11.49
C TYR A 376 1.74 15.64 -10.83
N ALA A 377 1.11 16.52 -11.61
CA ALA A 377 0.32 17.64 -11.10
C ALA A 377 -1.13 17.25 -10.77
N SER A 378 -1.60 16.10 -11.27
CA SER A 378 -2.95 15.62 -11.01
C SER A 378 -3.09 15.17 -9.55
N PRO A 379 -4.03 15.72 -8.77
CA PRO A 379 -4.29 15.27 -7.41
C PRO A 379 -4.84 13.84 -7.36
N TYR A 380 -5.38 13.32 -8.47
CA TYR A 380 -5.87 11.94 -8.55
C TYR A 380 -4.72 10.93 -8.67
N ALA A 381 -3.65 11.27 -9.39
CA ALA A 381 -2.44 10.42 -9.51
C ALA A 381 -1.45 10.67 -8.36
N ASN A 382 -1.33 11.92 -7.93
CA ASN A 382 -0.41 12.39 -6.91
C ASN A 382 -1.18 13.13 -5.80
N PRO A 383 -1.80 12.41 -4.85
CA PRO A 383 -2.65 12.99 -3.80
C PRO A 383 -2.03 14.15 -3.03
N SER A 384 -0.70 14.17 -2.87
CA SER A 384 0.02 15.27 -2.22
C SER A 384 -0.16 16.63 -2.92
N MET A 385 -0.59 16.66 -4.18
CA MET A 385 -0.88 17.88 -4.94
C MET A 385 -2.24 18.49 -4.59
N CYS A 386 -3.15 17.75 -3.95
CA CYS A 386 -4.41 18.30 -3.48
C CYS A 386 -4.17 19.18 -2.24
N LYS A 387 -4.23 20.51 -2.42
CA LYS A 387 -4.09 21.51 -1.35
C LYS A 387 -5.43 22.07 -0.83
N ASP A 388 -6.55 21.60 -1.41
CA ASP A 388 -7.89 22.05 -1.04
C ASP A 388 -8.41 21.25 0.17
N ASP A 389 -8.43 21.90 1.33
CA ASP A 389 -8.92 21.32 2.58
C ASP A 389 -10.40 20.90 2.47
N ALA A 390 -11.24 21.65 1.73
CA ALA A 390 -12.64 21.31 1.55
C ALA A 390 -12.80 20.04 0.71
N TRP A 391 -11.89 19.81 -0.25
CA TRP A 391 -11.89 18.60 -1.05
C TRP A 391 -11.54 17.36 -0.21
N TRP A 392 -10.52 17.44 0.65
CA TRP A 392 -10.21 16.33 1.57
C TRP A 392 -11.31 16.11 2.61
N SER A 393 -11.91 17.18 3.11
CA SER A 393 -13.06 17.12 4.01
C SER A 393 -14.27 16.45 3.35
N GLU A 394 -14.48 16.68 2.05
CA GLU A 394 -15.53 16.05 1.25
C GLU A 394 -15.22 14.57 0.93
N ALA A 395 -13.96 14.26 0.63
CA ALA A 395 -13.51 12.95 0.16
C ALA A 395 -13.38 11.89 1.25
N CYS A 396 -12.82 12.24 2.41
CA CYS A 396 -12.47 11.24 3.41
C CYS A 396 -13.61 11.00 4.43
N PRO A 397 -13.84 9.74 4.84
CA PRO A 397 -14.72 9.45 5.95
C PRO A 397 -14.26 10.12 7.26
N PRO A 398 -15.14 10.83 7.97
CA PRO A 398 -14.77 11.63 9.15
C PRO A 398 -14.71 10.77 10.43
N GLU A 399 -14.58 11.43 11.58
CA GLU A 399 -14.85 10.84 12.91
C GLU A 399 -14.01 9.59 13.21
N GLY A 400 -12.74 9.59 12.78
CA GLY A 400 -11.83 8.48 13.00
C GLY A 400 -12.10 7.25 12.14
N LYS A 401 -13.02 7.29 11.18
CA LYS A 401 -13.26 6.21 10.19
C LYS A 401 -12.24 6.20 9.06
N THR A 402 -11.43 7.26 8.94
CA THR A 402 -10.19 7.25 8.14
C THR A 402 -9.00 6.95 9.06
N LEU A 403 -8.25 5.89 8.76
CA LEU A 403 -6.99 5.56 9.41
C LEU A 403 -5.83 5.80 8.45
N VAL A 404 -4.80 6.47 8.96
CA VAL A 404 -3.51 6.62 8.26
C VAL A 404 -2.44 5.97 9.12
N SER A 405 -1.69 5.04 8.53
CA SER A 405 -0.59 4.35 9.22
C SER A 405 0.73 4.51 8.51
N TRP A 406 1.83 4.57 9.29
CA TRP A 406 3.19 4.59 8.75
C TRP A 406 4.25 4.20 9.80
N GLY A 407 5.36 3.68 9.31
CA GLY A 407 6.55 3.41 10.10
C GLY A 407 7.50 4.61 10.15
N GLY A 408 8.05 4.93 11.32
CA GLY A 408 9.00 6.05 11.47
C GLY A 408 10.37 5.82 10.84
N LYS A 409 10.66 4.60 10.37
CA LYS A 409 11.91 4.26 9.65
C LYS A 409 11.65 3.86 8.19
N GLU A 410 10.46 4.16 7.66
CA GLU A 410 10.16 4.04 6.23
C GLU A 410 10.58 5.31 5.46
N ILE A 411 10.84 5.17 4.16
CA ILE A 411 11.23 6.31 3.32
C ILE A 411 10.11 7.34 3.15
N PHE A 412 8.84 6.92 3.23
CA PHE A 412 7.67 7.79 3.11
C PHE A 412 7.21 8.41 4.44
N ALA A 413 7.96 8.24 5.54
CA ALA A 413 7.50 8.62 6.88
C ALA A 413 7.06 10.09 6.98
N ASP A 414 7.85 11.01 6.46
CA ASP A 414 7.55 12.45 6.49
C ASP A 414 6.36 12.78 5.58
N ASP A 415 6.23 12.11 4.43
CA ASP A 415 5.15 12.32 3.47
C ASP A 415 3.80 11.81 4.03
N CYS A 416 3.83 10.66 4.71
CA CYS A 416 2.67 10.11 5.41
C CYS A 416 2.26 11.01 6.59
N GLU A 417 3.23 11.53 7.36
CA GLU A 417 2.94 12.44 8.46
C GLU A 417 2.35 13.77 7.95
N ALA A 418 2.92 14.36 6.90
CA ALA A 418 2.39 15.56 6.26
C ALA A 418 0.97 15.33 5.72
N PHE A 419 0.70 14.15 5.14
CA PHE A 419 -0.63 13.79 4.68
C PHE A 419 -1.62 13.61 5.82
N TYR A 420 -1.25 12.94 6.91
CA TYR A 420 -2.05 12.87 8.13
C TYR A 420 -2.44 14.27 8.63
N HIS A 421 -1.49 15.20 8.69
CA HIS A 421 -1.74 16.58 9.10
C HIS A 421 -2.62 17.35 8.11
N THR A 422 -2.50 17.07 6.81
CA THR A 422 -3.38 17.64 5.78
C THR A 422 -4.83 17.23 6.02
N LEU A 423 -5.07 15.93 6.25
CA LEU A 423 -6.42 15.43 6.56
C LEU A 423 -6.94 15.98 7.90
N ALA A 424 -6.10 16.05 8.93
CA ALA A 424 -6.48 16.63 10.22
C ALA A 424 -6.85 18.11 10.11
N LYS A 425 -6.09 18.89 9.32
CA LYS A 425 -6.36 20.31 9.02
C LYS A 425 -7.67 20.49 8.24
N ALA A 426 -7.96 19.59 7.30
CA ALA A 426 -9.25 19.49 6.60
C ALA A 426 -10.42 19.07 7.52
N GLY A 427 -10.16 18.80 8.80
CA GLY A 427 -11.14 18.43 9.80
C GLY A 427 -11.58 16.97 9.73
N VAL A 428 -10.97 16.12 8.90
CA VAL A 428 -11.33 14.69 8.73
C VAL A 428 -11.23 13.93 10.06
N ALA A 429 -10.38 14.40 10.97
CA ALA A 429 -10.06 13.73 12.24
C ALA A 429 -9.62 12.26 12.04
N PRO A 430 -8.55 12.01 11.24
CA PRO A 430 -8.09 10.66 10.97
C PRO A 430 -7.49 9.99 12.22
N THR A 431 -7.69 8.68 12.34
CA THR A 431 -7.01 7.82 13.31
C THR A 431 -5.54 7.67 12.91
N LYS A 432 -4.60 8.06 13.79
CA LYS A 432 -3.15 7.89 13.60
C LYS A 432 -2.70 6.52 14.07
N LEU A 433 -2.04 5.75 13.20
CA LEU A 433 -1.37 4.50 13.55
C LEU A 433 0.12 4.58 13.19
N TYR A 434 0.94 4.99 14.15
CA TYR A 434 2.36 5.25 13.94
C TYR A 434 3.23 4.28 14.74
N LYS A 435 4.26 3.71 14.10
CA LYS A 435 5.28 2.90 14.78
C LYS A 435 6.66 3.53 14.58
N GLN A 436 7.25 4.10 15.64
CA GLN A 436 8.51 4.84 15.58
C GLN A 436 9.65 4.13 14.84
N TYR A 437 9.78 2.82 15.04
CA TYR A 437 10.80 1.99 14.39
C TYR A 437 10.23 1.04 13.32
N GLY A 438 8.96 1.24 12.95
CA GLY A 438 8.32 0.50 11.86
C GLY A 438 8.97 0.84 10.53
N VAL A 439 9.02 -0.16 9.64
CA VAL A 439 9.39 0.00 8.24
C VAL A 439 8.13 0.14 7.38
N HIS A 440 8.32 0.33 6.07
CA HIS A 440 7.22 0.45 5.12
C HIS A 440 6.22 -0.71 5.25
N ASN A 441 4.91 -0.41 5.28
CA ASN A 441 3.83 -1.39 5.40
C ASN A 441 3.89 -2.28 6.67
N PHE A 442 4.48 -1.81 7.78
CA PHE A 442 4.63 -2.62 9.01
C PHE A 442 3.33 -3.28 9.49
N VAL A 443 2.17 -2.66 9.26
CA VAL A 443 0.84 -3.18 9.61
C VAL A 443 0.61 -4.58 9.03
N LEU A 444 1.10 -4.83 7.81
CA LEU A 444 0.91 -6.11 7.12
C LEU A 444 1.80 -7.23 7.68
N PHE A 445 2.88 -6.91 8.43
CA PHE A 445 3.91 -7.87 8.83
C PHE A 445 4.13 -8.00 10.32
N ASP A 446 3.74 -7.02 11.13
CA ASP A 446 3.98 -7.05 12.57
C ASP A 446 2.89 -7.80 13.33
N TRP A 447 1.74 -8.07 12.70
CA TRP A 447 0.64 -8.81 13.31
C TRP A 447 0.97 -10.26 13.73
N PRO A 448 1.85 -11.04 13.06
CA PRO A 448 2.19 -12.41 13.46
C PRO A 448 3.10 -12.50 14.70
N VAL A 449 3.82 -11.42 15.05
CA VAL A 449 4.96 -11.45 15.99
C VAL A 449 4.54 -11.78 17.44
N LEU A 450 3.24 -11.69 17.79
CA LEU A 450 2.73 -12.03 19.12
C LEU A 450 2.00 -13.38 19.21
N LEU A 451 1.78 -14.09 18.10
CA LEU A 451 1.10 -15.40 18.09
C LEU A 451 2.03 -16.59 18.35
N ARG A 452 3.34 -16.35 18.57
CA ARG A 452 4.34 -17.38 18.90
C ARG A 452 4.55 -17.62 20.40
N ALA A 453 3.86 -16.92 21.29
CA ALA A 453 3.84 -17.29 22.71
C ALA A 453 2.87 -18.47 22.90
N PRO A 454 3.32 -19.66 23.30
CA PRO A 454 2.41 -20.78 23.53
C PRO A 454 1.44 -20.43 24.64
N TYR A 455 0.15 -20.60 24.36
CA TYR A 455 -0.90 -20.65 25.39
C TYR A 455 -0.54 -21.77 26.39
N SER A 456 -0.28 -21.39 27.64
CA SER A 456 -0.19 -22.32 28.77
C SER A 456 -1.35 -21.97 29.72
N PRO A 457 -2.31 -22.89 29.95
CA PRO A 457 -3.52 -22.59 30.72
C PRO A 457 -3.30 -22.46 32.23
N ASP A 458 -2.08 -22.66 32.75
CA ASP A 458 -1.82 -22.75 34.18
C ASP A 458 -0.80 -21.70 34.68
N VAL A 459 -1.22 -20.45 34.89
CA VAL A 459 -0.58 -19.60 35.91
C VAL A 459 -1.63 -18.69 36.56
N GLY A 460 -2.04 -19.05 37.77
CA GLY A 460 -2.94 -18.28 38.61
C GLY A 460 -2.35 -16.92 39.01
N LEU A 461 -3.20 -15.90 39.04
CA LEU A 461 -2.90 -14.59 39.60
C LEU A 461 -2.80 -14.70 41.14
N GLY A 462 -1.61 -14.50 41.69
CA GLY A 462 -1.44 -14.22 43.12
C GLY A 462 -1.87 -12.78 43.46
N PRO A 463 -2.51 -12.53 44.62
CA PRO A 463 -3.02 -11.22 44.97
C PRO A 463 -1.91 -10.32 45.54
N GLY A 464 -1.66 -9.15 44.92
CA GLY A 464 -0.92 -8.06 45.58
C GLY A 464 0.06 -7.25 44.76
N ALA A 465 -0.36 -6.55 43.70
CA ALA A 465 0.45 -5.48 43.11
C ALA A 465 -0.41 -4.25 42.77
N SER A 466 -0.19 -3.15 43.49
CA SER A 466 -0.94 -1.89 43.39
C SER A 466 -0.39 -0.93 42.32
N LEU A 467 -1.30 -0.33 41.54
CA LEU A 467 -1.07 0.68 40.50
C LEU A 467 -0.84 2.07 41.09
N GLN A 468 0.41 2.48 41.41
CA GLN A 468 0.66 3.89 41.77
C GLN A 468 1.96 4.55 41.29
N ASN A 469 2.81 3.92 40.47
CA ASN A 469 4.05 4.57 40.00
C ASN A 469 4.28 4.45 38.48
N ILE A 470 3.67 5.32 37.66
CA ILE A 470 4.16 5.65 36.31
C ILE A 470 3.95 7.16 36.04
N PRO A 471 4.97 7.93 35.59
CA PRO A 471 4.84 9.38 35.34
C PRO A 471 4.08 9.70 34.05
N ASN A 472 3.37 10.84 34.08
CA ASN A 472 2.63 11.43 32.98
C ASN A 472 3.53 11.85 31.79
N SER A 473 3.33 11.25 30.61
CA SER A 473 3.62 11.90 29.33
C SER A 473 2.69 11.36 28.23
N HIS A 474 1.86 12.26 27.69
CA HIS A 474 1.10 12.20 26.43
C HIS A 474 0.41 10.86 26.07
N ARG A 475 -0.92 10.86 26.21
CA ARG A 475 -1.86 9.77 25.88
C ARG A 475 -1.54 9.10 24.52
N THR A 476 -0.78 8.02 24.57
CA THR A 476 -0.78 6.93 23.60
C THR A 476 -1.63 5.81 24.19
N HIS A 477 -2.60 5.29 23.43
CA HIS A 477 -3.36 4.13 23.86
C HIS A 477 -2.42 2.92 23.95
N THR A 478 -2.06 2.50 25.15
CA THR A 478 -1.38 1.22 25.43
C THR A 478 -2.42 0.14 25.76
N PRO A 479 -2.47 -1.00 25.05
CA PRO A 479 -3.33 -2.13 25.42
C PRO A 479 -2.70 -2.94 26.58
N GLY A 480 -3.49 -3.29 27.61
CA GLY A 480 -3.13 -3.94 28.90
C GLY A 480 -3.28 -5.48 28.95
N PRO A 481 -2.44 -6.22 29.72
CA PRO A 481 -2.17 -7.69 29.62
C PRO A 481 -3.49 -8.50 29.76
N ALA A 482 -3.82 -9.56 29.02
CA ALA A 482 -3.08 -10.70 28.45
C ALA A 482 -3.74 -11.19 27.13
N GLY A 483 -3.05 -12.01 26.32
CA GLY A 483 -3.62 -12.64 25.10
C GLY A 483 -3.73 -11.74 23.85
N LYS A 484 -2.98 -10.64 23.82
CA LYS A 484 -3.28 -9.43 23.04
C LYS A 484 -3.02 -9.52 21.54
N LEU A 485 -3.99 -9.02 20.79
CA LEU A 485 -3.87 -8.53 19.42
C LEU A 485 -2.66 -7.58 19.28
N THR A 486 -2.12 -7.45 18.07
CA THR A 486 -1.11 -6.42 17.83
C THR A 486 -1.79 -5.07 17.72
N TYR A 487 -1.09 -4.02 18.15
CA TYR A 487 -1.58 -2.63 18.10
C TYR A 487 -2.13 -2.22 16.72
N ALA A 488 -1.54 -2.76 15.64
CA ALA A 488 -2.01 -2.51 14.27
C ALA A 488 -3.37 -3.17 13.98
N LEU A 489 -3.55 -4.43 14.41
CA LEU A 489 -4.80 -5.16 14.22
C LEU A 489 -5.93 -4.54 15.05
N GLU A 490 -5.66 -4.12 16.29
CA GLU A 490 -6.65 -3.43 17.14
C GLU A 490 -7.10 -2.10 16.53
N ALA A 491 -6.18 -1.28 16.02
CA ALA A 491 -6.53 -0.01 15.39
C ALA A 491 -7.37 -0.20 14.11
N THR A 492 -7.07 -1.23 13.31
CA THR A 492 -7.88 -1.59 12.15
C THR A 492 -9.28 -2.06 12.57
N LEU A 493 -9.37 -2.95 13.55
CA LEU A 493 -10.65 -3.46 14.04
C LEU A 493 -11.52 -2.34 14.60
N ALA A 494 -10.95 -1.41 15.37
CA ALA A 494 -11.69 -0.28 15.93
C ALA A 494 -12.32 0.62 14.85
N VAL A 495 -11.70 0.74 13.66
CA VAL A 495 -12.29 1.48 12.53
C VAL A 495 -13.43 0.69 11.89
N LEU A 496 -13.28 -0.63 11.74
CA LEU A 496 -14.28 -1.49 11.14
C LEU A 496 -15.49 -1.70 12.06
N GLU A 497 -15.31 -1.73 13.38
CA GLU A 497 -16.39 -1.75 14.36
C GLU A 497 -17.21 -0.44 14.31
N ARG A 498 -16.55 0.72 14.17
CA ARG A 498 -17.26 2.00 13.96
C ARG A 498 -18.05 2.02 12.66
N LEU A 499 -17.57 1.35 11.62
CA LEU A 499 -18.31 1.21 10.36
C LEU A 499 -19.53 0.31 10.56
N ALA A 500 -19.36 -0.83 11.23
CA ALA A 500 -20.45 -1.77 11.51
C ALA A 500 -21.53 -1.20 12.46
N ALA A 501 -21.18 -0.25 13.33
CA ALA A 501 -22.10 0.38 14.27
C ALA A 501 -23.01 1.46 13.67
N ASP A 502 -22.72 1.92 12.44
CA ASP A 502 -23.57 2.88 11.70
C ASP A 502 -24.80 2.22 11.04
N GLU A 503 -24.84 0.89 11.03
CA GLU A 503 -25.93 0.06 10.53
C GLU A 503 -26.89 -0.34 11.66
#